data_AF-A0A932UBI1-F1
#
_entry.id   AF-A0A932UBI1-F1
#
_cell.length_a   1.000
_cell.length_b   1.000
_cell.length_c   1.000
_cell.angle_alpha   90.00
_cell.angle_beta   90.00
_cell.angle_gamma   90.00
#
_symmetry.space_group_name_H-M   'P 1'
#
loop_
_entity.id
_entity.type
_entity.pdbx_description
1 polymer ?
#
loop_
_entity_poly.entity_id
_entity_poly.type
_entity_poly.pdbx_seq_one_letter_code
_entity_poly.pdbx_strand_id
1 'polypeptide(L)' 'MLSGARLVELYRQMVLIRRFDELALEHRLAGKIYGTVHPYIGEEAVAAGICAALRPYDPIVSTH' A
#
# COMPACT_ATOMS: atom_id res chain seq x y z
N MET A 1 23.13 3.04 -5.25
CA MET A 1 22.58 2.08 -4.27
C MET A 1 21.63 2.83 -3.35
N LEU A 2 20.54 2.19 -2.90
CA LEU A 2 19.62 2.76 -1.91
C LEU A 2 20.32 2.81 -0.55
N SER A 3 20.11 3.89 0.22
CA SER A 3 20.60 3.96 1.60
C SER A 3 19.80 3.02 2.51
N GLY A 4 20.41 2.57 3.60
CA GLY A 4 19.71 1.75 4.61
C GLY A 4 18.46 2.44 5.15
N ALA A 5 18.53 3.75 5.38
CA ALA A 5 17.37 4.54 5.80
C ALA A 5 16.23 4.51 4.76
N ARG A 6 16.57 4.61 3.46
CA ARG A 6 15.57 4.54 2.39
C ARG A 6 14.93 3.16 2.28
N LEU A 7 15.70 2.09 2.49
CA LEU A 7 15.18 0.73 2.52
C LEU A 7 14.19 0.53 3.68
N VAL A 8 14.50 1.04 4.87
CA VAL A 8 13.61 0.98 6.03
C VAL A 8 12.31 1.74 5.79
N GLU A 9 12.37 2.89 5.14
CA GLU A 9 11.19 3.68 4.80
C GLU A 9 10.28 2.96 3.80
N LEU A 10 10.85 2.42 2.72
CA LEU A 10 10.11 1.62 1.73
C LEU A 10 9.48 0.38 2.36
N TYR A 11 10.25 -0.32 3.20
CA TYR A 11 9.74 -1.49 3.93
C TYR A 11 8.57 -1.11 4.85
N ARG A 12 8.68 0.01 5.59
CA ARG A 12 7.59 0.50 6.44
C ARG A 12 6.32 0.79 5.63
N GLN A 13 6.45 1.39 4.45
CA GLN A 13 5.30 1.63 3.57
C GLN A 13 4.68 0.33 3.09
N MET A 14 5.47 -0.64 2.66
CA MET A 14 4.94 -1.95 2.24
C MET A 14 4.21 -2.67 3.38
N VAL A 15 4.77 -2.66 4.60
CA VAL A 15 4.12 -3.25 5.77
C VAL A 15 2.83 -2.52 6.12
N LEU A 16 2.80 -1.18 6.00
CA LEU A 16 1.61 -0.40 6.25
C LEU A 16 0.47 -0.78 5.28
N ILE A 17 0.77 -0.86 3.98
CA ILE A 17 -0.20 -1.29 2.95
C ILE A 17 -0.73 -2.69 3.29
N ARG A 18 0.17 -3.66 3.54
CA ARG A 18 -0.22 -5.02 3.91
C ARG A 18 -1.16 -5.05 5.11
N ARG A 19 -0.82 -4.35 6.19
CA ARG A 19 -1.61 -4.35 7.43
C ARG A 19 -2.96 -3.69 7.25
N PHE A 20 -3.02 -2.63 6.45
CA PHE A 20 -4.28 -1.99 6.10
C PHE A 20 -5.20 -2.97 5.36
N ASP A 21 -4.70 -3.66 4.34
CA ASP A 21 -5.50 -4.57 3.54
C ASP A 21 -5.95 -5.81 4.32
N GLU A 22 -5.08 -6.39 5.14
CA GLU A 22 -5.44 -7.50 6.04
C GLU A 22 -6.57 -7.11 6.98
N LEU A 23 -6.49 -5.91 7.60
CA LEU A 23 -7.51 -5.42 8.51
C LEU A 23 -8.82 -5.07 7.79
N ALA A 24 -8.73 -4.47 6.60
CA ALA A 24 -9.90 -4.18 5.78
C ALA A 24 -10.64 -5.46 5.38
N LEU A 25 -9.90 -6.52 5.02
CA LEU A 25 -10.48 -7.84 4.76
C LEU A 25 -11.11 -8.46 6.00
N GLU A 26 -10.45 -8.38 7.16
CA GLU A 26 -11.01 -8.86 8.43
C GLU A 26 -12.33 -8.16 8.76
N HIS A 27 -12.37 -6.83 8.65
CA HIS A 27 -13.58 -6.05 8.90
C HIS A 27 -14.68 -6.30 7.87
N ARG A 28 -14.34 -6.53 6.60
CA ARG A 28 -15.31 -6.97 5.59
C ARG A 28 -15.90 -8.33 5.94
N LEU A 29 -15.07 -9.30 6.33
CA LEU A 29 -15.52 -10.64 6.75
C LEU A 29 -16.39 -10.58 8.03
N ALA A 30 -16.09 -9.66 8.93
CA ALA A 30 -16.88 -9.40 10.14
C ALA A 30 -18.16 -8.58 9.89
N GLY A 31 -18.47 -8.21 8.63
CA GLY A 31 -19.64 -7.39 8.28
C GLY A 31 -19.57 -5.93 8.74
N LYS A 32 -18.40 -5.44 9.13
CA LYS A 32 -18.16 -4.05 9.56
C LYS A 32 -17.90 -3.11 8.38
N ILE A 33 -17.44 -3.64 7.25
CA ILE A 33 -17.31 -2.92 5.98
C ILE A 33 -18.30 -3.53 5.00
N TYR A 34 -19.19 -2.70 4.46
CA TYR A 34 -20.18 -3.08 3.46
C TYR A 34 -19.63 -2.88 2.05
N GLY A 35 -19.94 -3.80 1.14
CA GLY A 35 -19.45 -3.77 -0.25
C GLY A 35 -18.15 -4.55 -0.45
N THR A 36 -17.41 -4.18 -1.50
CA THR A 36 -16.17 -4.86 -1.90
C THR A 36 -14.92 -4.18 -1.31
N VAL A 37 -13.94 -5.00 -0.96
CA VAL A 37 -12.57 -4.58 -0.65
C VAL A 37 -11.68 -5.20 -1.71
N HIS A 38 -10.85 -4.39 -2.36
CA HIS A 38 -9.88 -4.82 -3.37
C HIS A 38 -8.48 -4.67 -2.75
N PRO A 39 -7.98 -5.73 -2.08
CA PRO A 39 -6.71 -5.65 -1.37
C PRO A 39 -5.55 -5.61 -2.37
N TYR A 40 -4.52 -4.84 -2.04
CA TYR A 40 -3.25 -4.74 -2.78
C TYR A 40 -2.20 -5.74 -2.27
N ILE A 41 -2.66 -6.83 -1.64
CA ILE A 41 -1.80 -7.84 -1.01
C ILE A 41 -0.95 -8.55 -2.07
N GLY A 42 0.36 -8.42 -1.93
CA GLY A 42 1.35 -8.98 -2.86
C GLY A 42 1.86 -7.97 -3.90
N GLU A 43 1.25 -6.78 -3.98
CA GLU A 43 1.64 -5.71 -4.91
C GLU A 43 2.25 -4.50 -4.20
N GLU A 44 2.52 -4.58 -2.89
CA GLU A 44 2.88 -3.41 -2.07
C GLU A 44 4.15 -2.69 -2.55
N ALA A 45 5.09 -3.45 -3.12
CA ALA A 45 6.31 -2.90 -3.68
C ALA A 45 6.04 -1.99 -4.89
N VAL A 46 4.96 -2.21 -5.64
CA VAL A 46 4.56 -1.39 -6.78
C VAL A 46 4.16 0.00 -6.29
N ALA A 47 3.20 0.07 -5.36
CA ALA A 47 2.73 1.34 -4.79
C ALA A 47 3.84 2.05 -3.99
N ALA A 48 4.54 1.34 -3.11
CA ALA A 48 5.62 1.92 -2.31
C ALA A 48 6.77 2.43 -3.20
N GLY A 49 7.13 1.68 -4.25
CA GLY A 49 8.21 2.04 -5.17
C GLY A 49 7.87 3.22 -6.08
N ILE A 50 6.69 3.20 -6.72
CA ILE A 50 6.30 4.27 -7.66
C ILE A 50 6.10 5.59 -6.92
N CYS A 51 5.38 5.59 -5.80
CA CYS A 51 5.15 6.80 -4.99
C CYS A 51 6.45 7.35 -4.39
N ALA A 52 7.43 6.49 -4.12
CA ALA A 52 8.76 6.89 -3.67
C ALA A 52 9.63 7.53 -4.76
N ALA A 53 9.32 7.31 -6.04
CA ALA A 53 10.05 7.84 -7.19
C ALA A 53 9.43 9.12 -7.76
N LEU A 54 8.14 9.35 -7.51
CA LEU A 54 7.41 10.54 -7.93
C LEU A 54 7.81 11.78 -7.10
N ARG A 55 7.69 12.95 -7.72
CA ARG A 55 7.74 14.24 -7.03
C ARG A 55 6.35 14.54 -6.44
N PRO A 56 6.25 15.42 -5.43
CA PRO A 56 4.98 15.72 -4.76
C PRO A 56 3.85 16.22 -5.68
N TYR A 57 4.17 16.70 -6.87
CA TYR A 57 3.20 17.28 -7.82
C TYR A 57 3.07 16.48 -9.12
N ASP A 58 3.72 15.31 -9.20
CA ASP A 58 3.59 14.46 -10.39
C ASP A 58 2.20 13.78 -10.36
N PRO A 59 1.44 13.79 -11.48
CA PRO A 59 0.14 13.15 -11.53
C PRO A 59 0.27 11.62 -11.55
N ILE A 60 -0.63 10.93 -10.86
CA ILE A 60 -0.76 9.47 -10.83
C ILE A 60 -2.24 9.09 -10.86
N VAL A 61 -2.55 7.99 -11.55
CA VAL A 61 -3.89 7.39 -11.58
C VAL A 61 -3.77 5.91 -11.21
N SER A 62 -4.80 5.37 -10.57
CA SER A 62 -4.90 3.95 -10.22
C SER A 62 -6.31 3.44 -10.50
N THR A 63 -6.46 2.12 -10.53
CA THR A 63 -7.75 1.45 -10.49
C THR A 63 -8.15 1.18 -9.03
N HIS A 64 -9.26 0.44 -8.87
CA HIS A 64 -9.61 -0.25 -7.63
C HIS A 64 -8.56 -1.28 -7.25
#